data_AF-A0A7S4I2R2-F1
#
_entry.id   AF-A0A7S4I2R2-F1
#
_cell.length_a   1.000
_cell.length_b   1.000
_cell.length_c   1.000
_cell.angle_alpha   90.00
_cell.angle_beta   90.00
_cell.angle_gamma   90.00
#
_symmetry.space_group_name_H-M   'P 1'
#
loop_
_entity.id
_entity.type
_entity.pdbx_description
1 polymer ?
#
loop_
_entity_poly.entity_id
_entity_poly.type
_entity_poly.pdbx_seq_one_letter_code
_entity_poly.pdbx_strand_id
1 'polypeptide(L)'
;DGSYERQVLGPRADRGETMQLIVRGGSFKCAHLEPGAGDYVLLGEGVAPGFDFRDFAFVTAPELQALLPQSRYAELKNFLKEKPESEFDEYYDKPTTRTA
;
A
#
# COMPACT_ATOMS: atom_id res chain seq x y z
N ASP A 1 -14.17 3.04 -5.78
CA ASP A 1 -15.18 2.54 -6.73
C ASP A 1 -15.26 1.01 -6.79
N GLY A 2 -14.46 0.29 -5.99
CA GLY A 2 -14.45 -1.18 -5.98
C GLY A 2 -13.70 -1.80 -7.15
N SER A 3 -13.05 -1.00 -8.00
CA SER A 3 -12.16 -1.51 -9.04
C SER A 3 -10.95 -2.21 -8.41
N TYR A 4 -10.48 -3.26 -9.07
CA TYR A 4 -9.35 -4.07 -8.62
C TYR A 4 -8.40 -4.29 -9.80
N GLU A 5 -7.13 -4.08 -9.54
CA GLU A 5 -6.04 -4.30 -10.49
C GLU A 5 -4.92 -5.08 -9.80
N ARG A 6 -4.29 -6.00 -10.55
CA ARG A 6 -3.10 -6.72 -10.12
C ARG A 6 -2.06 -6.63 -11.21
N GLN A 7 -0.88 -6.13 -10.85
CA GLN A 7 0.25 -6.00 -11.75
C GLN A 7 1.47 -6.69 -11.13
N VAL A 8 2.25 -7.40 -11.96
CA VAL A 8 3.53 -7.97 -11.53
C VAL A 8 4.63 -6.95 -11.84
N LEU A 9 5.36 -6.54 -10.81
CA LEU A 9 6.55 -5.70 -10.95
C LEU A 9 7.77 -6.57 -11.23
N GLY A 10 8.46 -6.33 -12.34
CA GLY A 10 9.62 -7.10 -12.75
C GLY A 10 10.13 -6.79 -14.16
N PRO A 11 11.30 -7.32 -14.54
CA PRO A 11 11.97 -6.99 -15.79
C PRO A 11 11.48 -7.76 -17.01
N ARG A 12 10.64 -8.79 -16.85
CA ARG A 12 10.24 -9.69 -17.95
C ARG A 12 9.02 -9.16 -18.68
N ALA A 13 9.23 -8.13 -19.49
CA ALA A 13 8.18 -7.51 -20.31
C ALA A 13 7.50 -8.51 -21.25
N ASP A 14 8.23 -9.53 -21.73
CA ASP A 14 7.70 -10.65 -22.51
C ASP A 14 6.67 -11.51 -21.75
N ARG A 15 6.64 -11.39 -20.42
CA ARG A 15 5.70 -12.06 -19.51
C ARG A 15 4.63 -11.13 -18.93
N GLY A 16 4.52 -9.90 -19.44
CA GLY A 16 3.57 -8.89 -18.97
C GLY A 16 3.96 -8.22 -17.64
N GLU A 17 5.21 -8.38 -17.19
CA GLU A 17 5.73 -7.62 -16.05
C GLU A 17 6.01 -6.16 -16.44
N THR A 18 5.95 -5.25 -15.47
CA THR A 18 6.39 -3.87 -15.64
C THR A 18 7.47 -3.49 -14.64
N MET A 19 8.46 -2.72 -15.07
CA MET A 19 9.52 -2.22 -14.18
C MET A 19 9.03 -1.08 -13.28
N GLN A 20 7.98 -0.37 -13.67
CA GLN A 20 7.46 0.80 -12.98
C GLN A 20 5.94 0.82 -13.05
N LEU A 21 5.30 1.27 -11.97
CA LEU A 21 3.84 1.37 -11.86
C LEU A 21 3.47 2.67 -11.14
N ILE A 22 2.47 3.37 -11.66
CA ILE A 22 1.84 4.50 -10.99
C ILE A 22 0.59 3.99 -10.30
N VAL A 23 0.57 4.07 -8.96
CA VAL A 23 -0.65 3.87 -8.17
C VAL A 23 -1.35 5.22 -8.04
N ARG A 24 -2.62 5.29 -8.43
CA ARG A 24 -3.41 6.52 -8.34
C ARG A 24 -3.70 6.88 -6.88
N GLY A 25 -3.65 8.17 -6.56
CA GLY A 25 -4.09 8.67 -5.25
C GLY A 25 -5.55 8.28 -4.98
N GLY A 26 -5.86 7.95 -3.72
CA GLY A 26 -7.17 7.44 -3.32
C GLY A 26 -7.38 5.94 -3.58
N SER A 27 -6.39 5.23 -4.13
CA SER A 27 -6.39 3.76 -4.18
C SER A 27 -5.69 3.16 -2.97
N PHE A 28 -6.23 2.06 -2.46
CA PHE A 28 -5.50 1.20 -1.52
C PHE A 28 -4.57 0.27 -2.31
N LYS A 29 -3.34 0.09 -1.83
CA LYS A 29 -2.35 -0.81 -2.42
C LYS A 29 -1.77 -1.77 -1.40
N CYS A 30 -1.45 -2.97 -1.85
CA CYS A 30 -0.64 -3.96 -1.13
C CYS A 30 0.31 -4.63 -2.13
N ALA A 31 1.39 -5.22 -1.62
CA ALA A 31 2.34 -5.97 -2.44
C ALA A 31 2.75 -7.26 -1.70
N HIS A 32 3.07 -8.30 -2.47
CA HIS A 32 3.61 -9.54 -1.96
C HIS A 32 4.62 -10.11 -2.95
N LEU A 33 5.48 -11.02 -2.50
CA LEU A 33 6.39 -11.75 -3.39
C LEU A 33 5.59 -12.78 -4.19
N GLU A 34 5.86 -12.85 -5.49
CA GLU A 34 5.33 -13.93 -6.32
C GLU A 34 5.98 -15.27 -5.92
N PRO A 35 5.26 -16.39 -6.05
CA PRO A 35 5.85 -17.70 -5.88
C PRO A 35 7.10 -17.88 -6.76
N GLY A 36 8.24 -18.19 -6.14
CA GLY A 36 9.51 -18.36 -6.86
C GLY A 36 10.27 -17.08 -7.18
N ALA A 37 9.84 -15.91 -6.67
CA ALA A 37 10.57 -14.64 -6.83
C ALA A 37 11.86 -14.53 -5.98
N GLY A 38 12.11 -15.52 -5.12
CA GLY A 38 13.19 -15.50 -4.12
C GLY A 38 12.67 -15.01 -2.77
N ASP A 39 13.60 -14.65 -1.88
CA ASP A 39 13.29 -14.31 -0.49
C ASP A 39 12.94 -12.83 -0.29
N TYR A 40 13.34 -11.96 -1.21
CA TYR A 40 13.14 -10.51 -1.10
C TYR A 40 13.05 -9.83 -2.46
N VAL A 41 12.44 -8.64 -2.45
CA VAL A 41 12.44 -7.66 -3.56
C VAL A 41 12.83 -6.31 -2.97
N LEU A 42 13.64 -5.56 -3.71
CA LEU A 42 13.90 -4.15 -3.43
C LEU A 42 13.11 -3.29 -4.40
N LEU A 43 12.37 -2.33 -3.87
CA LEU A 43 11.61 -1.37 -4.66
C LEU A 43 11.86 0.05 -4.13
N GLY A 44 11.75 1.03 -5.03
CA GLY A 44 11.75 2.45 -4.68
C GLY A 44 10.35 3.02 -4.88
N GLU A 45 9.88 3.83 -3.93
CA GLU A 45 8.64 4.57 -4.05
C GLU A 45 8.90 6.07 -4.00
N GLY A 46 8.35 6.78 -4.98
CA GLY A 46 8.25 8.24 -4.96
C GLY A 46 6.78 8.64 -4.87
N VAL A 47 6.51 9.69 -4.09
CA VAL A 47 5.17 10.28 -3.96
C VAL A 47 5.25 11.79 -4.15
N ALA A 48 4.26 12.37 -4.83
CA ALA A 48 4.16 13.79 -5.10
C ALA A 48 2.70 14.26 -4.94
N PRO A 49 2.41 15.30 -4.13
CA PRO A 49 3.30 16.00 -3.19
C PRO A 49 4.02 15.08 -2.20
N GLY A 50 5.04 15.59 -1.51
CA GLY A 50 5.84 14.80 -0.58
C GLY A 50 4.98 14.11 0.49
N PHE A 51 5.43 12.96 0.97
CA PHE A 51 4.70 12.15 1.94
C PHE A 51 4.35 12.94 3.21
N ASP A 52 3.12 12.75 3.68
CA ASP A 52 2.61 13.29 4.94
C ASP A 52 1.69 12.24 5.58
N PHE A 53 1.83 11.97 6.89
CA PHE A 53 0.96 11.01 7.57
C PHE A 53 -0.50 11.45 7.58
N ARG A 54 -0.78 12.76 7.41
CA ARG A 54 -2.15 13.27 7.27
C ARG A 54 -2.83 12.81 5.97
N ASP A 55 -2.04 12.34 5.00
CA ASP A 55 -2.51 11.76 3.74
C ASP A 55 -2.47 10.22 3.75
N PHE A 56 -2.01 9.59 4.84
CA PHE A 56 -1.86 8.15 4.96
C PHE A 56 -3.02 7.52 5.75
N ALA A 57 -3.54 6.41 5.24
CA ALA A 57 -4.53 5.61 5.94
C ALA A 57 -4.36 4.13 5.62
N PHE A 58 -4.54 3.27 6.63
CA PHE A 58 -4.78 1.86 6.39
C PHE A 58 -6.24 1.63 6.00
N VAL A 59 -6.49 0.70 5.09
CA VAL A 59 -7.83 0.18 4.86
C VAL A 59 -8.22 -0.77 5.99
N THR A 60 -9.45 -0.66 6.47
CA THR A 60 -10.02 -1.58 7.47
C THR A 60 -10.77 -2.74 6.80
N ALA A 61 -10.98 -3.83 7.54
CA ALA A 61 -11.77 -4.97 7.05
C ALA A 61 -13.21 -4.57 6.62
N PRO A 62 -13.97 -3.78 7.41
CA PRO A 62 -15.30 -3.34 7.00
C PRO A 62 -15.29 -2.50 5.72
N GLU A 63 -14.33 -1.58 5.57
CA GLU A 63 -14.20 -0.76 4.36
C GLU A 63 -13.88 -1.62 3.13
N LEU A 64 -12.92 -2.54 3.24
CA LEU A 64 -12.55 -3.43 2.14
C LEU A 64 -13.72 -4.32 1.73
N GLN A 65 -14.47 -4.85 2.71
CA GLN A 65 -15.65 -5.68 2.46
C GLN A 65 -16.79 -4.90 1.80
N ALA A 66 -16.95 -3.62 2.14
CA ALA A 66 -17.95 -2.76 1.50
C ALA A 66 -17.60 -2.38 0.06
N LEU A 67 -16.30 -2.31 -0.26
CA LEU A 67 -15.81 -1.95 -1.59
C LEU A 67 -15.79 -3.11 -2.58
N LEU A 68 -15.67 -4.35 -2.11
CA LEU A 68 -15.37 -5.51 -2.97
C LEU A 68 -16.46 -6.58 -2.91
N PRO A 69 -16.65 -7.34 -4.00
CA PRO A 69 -17.40 -8.60 -3.94
C PRO A 69 -16.80 -9.55 -2.90
N GLN A 70 -17.65 -10.33 -2.22
CA GLN A 70 -17.24 -11.24 -1.15
C GLN A 70 -16.11 -12.21 -1.54
N SER A 71 -16.12 -12.70 -2.79
CA SER A 71 -15.06 -13.58 -3.31
C SER A 71 -13.69 -12.88 -3.34
N ARG A 72 -13.65 -11.61 -3.74
CA ARG A 72 -12.42 -10.82 -3.76
C ARG A 72 -11.97 -10.40 -2.37
N TYR A 73 -12.91 -10.03 -1.50
CA TYR A 73 -12.60 -9.77 -0.09
C TYR A 73 -11.93 -10.98 0.57
N ALA A 74 -12.43 -12.19 0.32
CA ALA A 74 -11.87 -13.42 0.90
C ALA A 74 -10.41 -13.67 0.49
N GLU A 75 -10.02 -13.29 -0.73
CA GLU A 75 -8.64 -13.38 -1.25
C GLU A 75 -7.72 -12.35 -0.60
N LEU A 76 -8.20 -11.10 -0.45
CA LEU A 76 -7.35 -9.96 -0.08
C LEU A 76 -7.29 -9.68 1.42
N LYS A 77 -8.24 -10.18 2.22
CA LYS A 77 -8.32 -9.89 3.66
C LYS A 77 -7.05 -10.23 4.43
N ASN A 78 -6.23 -11.16 3.94
CA ASN A 78 -4.98 -11.56 4.59
C ASN A 78 -3.86 -10.50 4.47
N PHE A 79 -4.04 -9.49 3.61
CA PHE A 79 -3.14 -8.35 3.50
C PHE A 79 -3.52 -7.19 4.43
N LEU A 80 -4.64 -7.31 5.16
CA LEU A 80 -5.07 -6.31 6.12
C LEU A 80 -4.18 -6.36 7.37
N LYS A 81 -3.85 -5.18 7.88
CA LYS A 81 -3.29 -5.04 9.22
C LYS A 81 -4.40 -5.33 10.24
N GLU A 82 -4.15 -6.22 11.19
CA GLU A 82 -5.17 -6.66 12.18
C GLU A 82 -5.69 -5.49 13.04
N LYS A 83 -4.78 -4.60 13.44
CA LYS A 83 -5.07 -3.42 14.26
C LYS A 83 -4.42 -2.20 13.61
N PRO A 84 -5.08 -1.60 12.61
CA PRO A 84 -4.57 -0.41 11.97
C PRO A 84 -4.64 0.78 12.93
N GLU A 85 -3.58 1.58 12.97
CA GLU A 85 -3.59 2.89 13.60
C GLU A 85 -4.43 3.85 12.76
N SER A 86 -5.16 4.73 13.43
CA SER A 86 -5.96 5.79 12.79
C SER A 86 -5.42 7.19 13.06
N GLU A 87 -4.49 7.33 14.00
CA GLU A 87 -3.93 8.62 14.42
C GLU A 87 -2.40 8.57 14.33
N PHE A 88 -1.81 9.65 13.83
CA PHE A 88 -0.37 9.73 13.55
C PHE A 88 0.25 11.04 14.08
N ASP A 89 -0.44 11.75 14.98
CA ASP A 89 -0.01 13.05 15.54
C ASP A 89 1.34 12.99 16.26
N GLU A 90 1.72 11.81 16.78
CA GLU A 90 3.02 11.57 17.42
C GLU A 90 4.22 11.88 16.51
N TYR A 91 4.04 11.86 15.18
CA TYR A 91 5.08 12.22 14.22
C TYR A 91 5.29 13.73 14.06
N TYR A 92 4.38 14.55 14.58
CA TYR A 92 4.42 16.02 14.49
C TYR A 92 4.70 16.70 15.84
N ASP A 93 4.30 16.10 16.96
CA ASP A 93 4.30 16.73 18.30
C ASP A 93 5.66 16.75 19.04
N LYS A 94 6.79 16.61 18.34
CA LYS A 94 8.09 16.64 19.02
C LYS A 94 8.46 18.07 19.46
N PRO A 95 8.72 18.33 20.75
CA PRO A 95 9.30 19.61 21.16
C PRO A 95 10.68 19.73 20.51
N THR A 96 10.85 20.77 19.69
CA THR A 96 12.13 21.12 19.09
C THR A 96 13.01 21.75 20.16
N THR A 97 13.61 20.92 21.03
CA THR A 97 14.68 21.40 21.90
C THR A 97 15.93 21.57 21.03
N ARG A 98 16.00 22.68 20.30
CA ARG A 98 17.26 23.19 19.78
C ARG A 98 18.01 23.78 20.97
N THR A 99 18.83 22.97 21.64
CA THR A 99 19.93 23.52 22.44
C THR A 99 20.88 24.24 21.47
N ALA A 100 20.96 25.56 21.62
CA ALA A 100 21.94 26.42 20.98
C ALA A 100 23.34 26.19 21.57
#